data_AF-A0A9D5QUQ0-F1
#
_entry.id   AF-A0A9D5QUQ0-F1
#
_cell.length_a   1.000
_cell.length_b   1.000
_cell.length_c   1.000
_cell.angle_alpha   90.00
_cell.angle_beta   90.00
_cell.angle_gamma   90.00
#
_symmetry.space_group_name_H-M   'P 1'
#
loop_
_entity.id
_entity.type
_entity.pdbx_description
1 polymer ?
#
loop_
_entity_poly.entity_id
_entity_poly.type
_entity_poly.pdbx_seq_one_letter_code
_entity_poly.pdbx_strand_id
1 'polypeptide(L)'
;MQLLSEESFSIIEPLLTDDYKRVRSRLSLLLNQADCEIFSAVDVLPNRGKWLSDSPVALSRYQAASPVEKEMIAAYIENAKARLLPAIAGHITGAPYLFRVPDENNIFWYRSDNGEVRVVLAQWGFKRTTDPGDVDVIEFLLAQPRPLSTADVTVEVAYDYGAPLADTPMQLVIFNNVTKFLTDQAGRYHVGKVKTGINFEVRDNEGGLLGAFTAETGRELYRIELVKTVDCTIAVVDRNSQPVAGYELNVNGHQFTTDDTGKVSVTGLSYKSADRVKVTSDKGDDAEYMLSPDSPNEFVYTANLPEEIKPEPEPRKVRVRILDEDGLPLDGVEVFVDQPGGVTLSAISDADGVALFPRDTFVDRKKSNVRFVLTAEYQKARAERRKGRKNR
;
A
#
# COMPACT_ATOMS: atom_id res chain seq x y z
N MET A 1 39.85 -32.30 -1.39
CA MET A 1 40.52 -31.87 -2.63
C MET A 1 39.78 -32.43 -3.83
N GLN A 2 39.26 -31.57 -4.70
CA GLN A 2 38.62 -31.93 -5.96
C GLN A 2 39.67 -31.95 -7.08
N LEU A 3 39.73 -33.02 -7.90
CA LEU A 3 40.57 -33.04 -9.10
C LEU A 3 39.95 -32.15 -10.17
N LEU A 4 40.67 -31.11 -10.60
CA LEU A 4 40.23 -30.19 -11.64
C LEU A 4 40.72 -30.63 -13.02
N SER A 5 42.01 -30.99 -13.08
CA SER A 5 42.69 -31.32 -14.33
C SER A 5 43.84 -32.29 -14.08
N GLU A 6 44.13 -33.15 -15.05
CA GLU A 6 45.27 -34.05 -15.07
C GLU A 6 45.78 -34.12 -16.51
N GLU A 7 47.08 -33.89 -16.72
CA GLU A 7 47.61 -33.73 -18.08
C GLU A 7 49.08 -34.15 -18.19
N SER A 8 49.42 -34.71 -19.35
CA SER A 8 50.77 -35.17 -19.67
C SER A 8 51.70 -34.01 -20.02
N PHE A 9 52.94 -34.04 -19.54
CA PHE A 9 53.97 -33.07 -19.95
C PHE A 9 54.44 -33.22 -21.40
N SER A 10 53.95 -34.24 -22.12
CA SER A 10 54.08 -34.29 -23.58
C SER A 10 53.11 -33.34 -24.30
N ILE A 11 52.03 -32.94 -23.64
CA ILE A 11 50.95 -32.10 -24.19
C ILE A 11 51.10 -30.65 -23.72
N ILE A 12 51.67 -30.43 -22.53
CA ILE A 12 51.89 -29.10 -21.97
C ILE A 12 53.35 -28.87 -21.59
N GLU A 13 53.81 -27.63 -21.75
CA GLU A 13 55.16 -27.18 -21.42
C GLU A 13 55.12 -26.15 -20.28
N PRO A 14 55.95 -26.29 -19.23
CA PRO A 14 56.02 -25.30 -18.17
C PRO A 14 56.67 -24.00 -18.67
N LEU A 15 56.11 -22.85 -18.28
CA LEU A 15 56.64 -21.52 -18.57
C LEU A 15 57.50 -20.96 -17.43
N LEU A 16 57.40 -21.55 -16.24
CA LEU A 16 58.22 -21.21 -15.08
C LEU A 16 59.43 -22.14 -15.02
N THR A 17 60.57 -21.58 -14.65
CA THR A 17 61.81 -22.35 -14.41
C THR A 17 61.83 -23.03 -13.05
N ASP A 18 61.02 -22.54 -12.11
CA ASP A 18 60.98 -23.02 -10.73
C ASP A 18 60.06 -24.25 -10.57
N ASP A 19 60.35 -25.06 -9.56
CA ASP A 19 59.49 -26.17 -9.17
C ASP A 19 58.11 -25.67 -8.71
N TYR A 20 57.04 -26.18 -9.32
CA TYR A 20 55.68 -25.72 -9.09
C TYR A 20 55.19 -25.92 -7.64
N LYS A 21 55.69 -26.93 -6.91
CA LYS A 21 55.36 -27.11 -5.48
C LYS A 21 55.99 -25.98 -4.66
N ARG A 22 57.23 -25.59 -4.99
CA ARG A 22 57.89 -24.43 -4.37
C ARG A 22 57.20 -23.12 -4.72
N VAL A 23 56.83 -22.91 -5.98
CA VAL A 23 56.08 -21.72 -6.41
C VAL A 23 54.76 -21.64 -5.64
N ARG A 24 53.99 -22.73 -5.55
CA ARG A 24 52.72 -22.75 -4.82
C ARG A 24 52.87 -22.48 -3.32
N SER A 25 53.93 -23.02 -2.71
CA SER A 25 54.26 -22.76 -1.30
C SER A 25 54.63 -21.29 -1.07
N ARG A 26 55.35 -20.69 -2.03
CA ARG A 26 55.70 -19.27 -1.97
C ARG A 26 54.48 -18.37 -2.14
N LEU A 27 53.57 -18.71 -3.06
CA LEU A 27 52.28 -18.00 -3.20
C LEU A 27 51.49 -18.02 -1.89
N SER A 28 51.40 -19.15 -1.18
CA SER A 28 50.70 -19.22 0.11
C SER A 28 51.37 -18.44 1.24
N LEU A 29 52.65 -18.10 1.11
CA LEU A 29 53.36 -17.25 2.08
C LEU A 29 53.19 -15.75 1.77
N LEU A 30 53.02 -15.40 0.49
CA LEU A 30 52.94 -14.02 0.03
C LEU A 30 51.51 -13.49 -0.04
N LEU A 31 50.53 -14.36 -0.27
CA LEU A 31 49.14 -14.01 -0.52
C LEU A 31 48.25 -14.46 0.63
N ASN A 32 47.15 -13.75 0.86
CA ASN A 32 46.09 -14.26 1.73
C ASN A 32 45.44 -15.51 1.11
N GLN A 33 44.69 -16.26 1.91
CA GLN A 33 44.10 -17.52 1.46
C GLN A 33 43.22 -17.35 0.21
N ALA A 34 42.33 -16.36 0.19
CA ALA A 34 41.40 -16.12 -0.92
C ALA A 34 42.12 -15.77 -2.23
N ASP A 35 43.18 -14.98 -2.16
CA ASP A 35 44.02 -14.63 -3.30
C ASP A 35 44.87 -15.82 -3.77
N CYS A 36 45.29 -16.68 -2.85
CA CYS A 36 46.06 -17.86 -3.18
C CYS A 36 45.22 -18.98 -3.82
N GLU A 37 43.92 -19.02 -3.52
CA GLU A 37 42.96 -20.00 -4.05
C GLU A 37 42.71 -19.85 -5.55
N ILE A 38 43.06 -18.70 -6.17
CA ILE A 38 43.01 -18.58 -7.63
C ILE A 38 43.96 -19.57 -8.32
N PHE A 39 45.04 -19.97 -7.65
CA PHE A 39 46.00 -20.94 -8.16
C PHE A 39 45.74 -22.30 -7.50
N SER A 40 45.22 -23.24 -8.30
CA SER A 40 45.01 -24.62 -7.85
C SER A 40 46.30 -25.24 -7.28
N ALA A 41 46.14 -26.13 -6.30
CA ALA A 41 47.25 -26.94 -5.81
C ALA A 41 47.73 -27.88 -6.92
N VAL A 42 49.02 -28.19 -6.94
CA VAL A 42 49.66 -28.96 -8.02
C VAL A 42 50.48 -30.11 -7.46
N ASP A 43 50.19 -31.32 -7.95
CA ASP A 43 51.00 -32.50 -7.72
C ASP A 43 51.69 -32.93 -9.01
N VAL A 44 53.00 -32.68 -9.07
CA VAL A 44 53.87 -33.01 -10.21
C VAL A 44 54.35 -34.45 -10.07
N LEU A 45 53.95 -35.30 -11.02
CA LEU A 45 54.42 -36.68 -11.21
C LEU A 45 55.47 -36.71 -12.33
N PRO A 46 56.25 -37.81 -12.52
CA PRO A 46 57.35 -37.83 -13.49
C PRO A 46 56.99 -37.47 -14.95
N ASN A 47 55.76 -37.76 -15.38
CA ASN A 47 55.32 -37.54 -16.77
C ASN A 47 53.98 -36.78 -16.90
N ARG A 48 53.40 -36.33 -15.80
CA ARG A 48 52.10 -35.64 -15.77
C ARG A 48 51.94 -34.77 -14.54
N GLY A 49 51.07 -33.79 -14.62
CA GLY A 49 50.62 -32.99 -13.47
C GLY A 49 49.18 -33.30 -13.09
N LYS A 50 48.85 -33.12 -11.81
CA LYS A 50 47.48 -33.09 -11.29
C LYS A 50 47.21 -31.76 -10.62
N TRP A 51 46.10 -31.12 -10.97
CA TRP A 51 45.66 -29.85 -10.39
C TRP A 51 44.42 -30.08 -9.54
N LEU A 52 44.50 -29.62 -8.29
CA LEU A 52 43.54 -29.91 -7.23
C LEU A 52 43.00 -28.59 -6.66
N SER A 53 41.72 -28.57 -6.33
CA SER A 53 41.13 -27.49 -5.54
C SER A 53 40.91 -27.93 -4.10
N ASP A 54 41.24 -27.04 -3.16
CA ASP A 54 40.89 -27.18 -1.74
C ASP A 54 39.48 -26.67 -1.44
N SER A 55 38.82 -26.03 -2.41
CA SER A 55 37.45 -25.53 -2.24
C SER A 55 36.49 -26.69 -1.95
N PRO A 56 35.63 -26.57 -0.93
CA PRO A 56 34.55 -27.53 -0.67
C PRO A 56 33.39 -27.36 -1.65
N VAL A 57 33.37 -26.27 -2.43
CA VAL A 57 32.28 -25.93 -3.36
C VAL A 57 32.52 -26.59 -4.72
N ALA A 58 31.45 -27.11 -5.32
CA ALA A 58 31.50 -27.67 -6.67
C ALA A 58 31.86 -26.58 -7.69
N LEU A 59 32.98 -26.81 -8.39
CA LEU A 59 33.49 -25.90 -9.43
C LEU A 59 32.86 -26.17 -10.80
N SER A 60 32.42 -25.10 -11.45
CA SER A 60 31.94 -25.11 -12.84
C SER A 60 33.06 -24.73 -13.80
N ARG A 61 33.02 -25.28 -15.02
CA ARG A 61 33.96 -24.88 -16.08
C ARG A 61 33.54 -23.55 -16.72
N TYR A 62 34.51 -22.78 -17.22
CA TYR A 62 34.25 -21.51 -17.92
C TYR A 62 33.29 -21.68 -19.12
N GLN A 63 33.37 -22.78 -19.87
CA GLN A 63 32.49 -23.03 -21.02
C GLN A 63 31.01 -23.11 -20.64
N ALA A 64 30.71 -23.53 -19.41
CA ALA A 64 29.35 -23.66 -18.91
C ALA A 64 28.79 -22.33 -18.36
N ALA A 65 29.60 -21.28 -18.27
CA ALA A 65 29.17 -19.97 -17.78
C ALA A 65 28.25 -19.27 -18.81
N SER A 66 27.22 -18.59 -18.30
CA SER A 66 26.42 -17.66 -19.10
C SER A 66 27.27 -16.46 -19.59
N PRO A 67 26.83 -15.70 -20.60
CA PRO A 67 27.57 -14.51 -21.06
C PRO A 67 27.89 -13.50 -19.96
N VAL A 68 26.94 -13.28 -19.03
CA VAL A 68 27.13 -12.40 -17.86
C VAL A 68 28.20 -12.97 -16.93
N GLU A 69 28.15 -14.28 -16.65
CA GLU A 69 29.14 -14.93 -15.79
C GLU A 69 30.53 -14.94 -16.41
N LYS A 70 30.65 -15.14 -17.73
CA LYS A 70 31.94 -15.05 -18.42
C LYS A 70 32.62 -13.71 -18.23
N GLU A 71 31.85 -12.62 -18.27
CA GLU A 71 32.37 -11.29 -17.98
C GLU A 71 32.69 -11.10 -16.49
N MET A 72 31.88 -11.63 -15.57
CA MET A 72 32.22 -11.60 -14.15
C MET A 72 33.53 -12.34 -13.86
N ILE A 73 33.76 -13.48 -14.51
CA ILE A 73 35.01 -14.25 -14.46
C ILE A 73 36.16 -13.41 -15.05
N ALA A 74 35.98 -12.79 -16.22
CA ALA A 74 36.98 -11.91 -16.84
C ALA A 74 37.39 -10.77 -15.90
N ALA A 75 36.40 -10.05 -15.35
CA ALA A 75 36.63 -8.97 -14.41
C ALA A 75 37.31 -9.44 -13.11
N TYR A 76 36.98 -10.64 -12.61
CA TYR A 76 37.66 -11.23 -11.47
C TYR A 76 39.15 -11.49 -11.77
N ILE A 77 39.44 -12.12 -12.91
CA ILE A 77 40.81 -12.45 -13.33
C ILE A 77 41.63 -11.17 -13.54
N GLU A 78 41.08 -10.16 -14.20
CA GLU A 78 41.74 -8.86 -14.41
C GLU A 78 42.10 -8.19 -13.07
N ASN A 79 41.13 -8.09 -12.16
CA ASN A 79 41.35 -7.49 -10.84
C ASN A 79 42.37 -8.29 -10.02
N ALA A 80 42.30 -9.62 -10.07
CA ALA A 80 43.28 -10.49 -9.44
C ALA A 80 44.67 -10.28 -10.05
N LYS A 81 44.80 -10.23 -11.36
CA LYS A 81 46.08 -10.00 -12.05
C LYS A 81 46.69 -8.64 -11.68
N ALA A 82 45.89 -7.57 -11.70
CA ALA A 82 46.31 -6.23 -11.32
C ALA A 82 46.75 -6.12 -9.84
N ARG A 83 46.06 -6.84 -8.93
CA ARG A 83 46.39 -6.87 -7.51
C ARG A 83 47.60 -7.77 -7.19
N LEU A 84 47.65 -8.96 -7.78
CA LEU A 84 48.58 -10.02 -7.39
C LEU A 84 49.94 -9.87 -8.04
N LEU A 85 50.02 -9.48 -9.32
CA LEU A 85 51.31 -9.37 -10.01
C LEU A 85 52.31 -8.44 -9.29
N PRO A 86 51.93 -7.22 -8.84
CA PRO A 86 52.85 -6.36 -8.08
C PRO A 86 53.33 -7.01 -6.77
N ALA A 87 52.48 -7.79 -6.11
CA ALA A 87 52.80 -8.44 -4.84
C ALA A 87 53.81 -9.59 -4.98
N ILE A 88 53.90 -10.22 -6.15
CA ILE A 88 54.72 -11.43 -6.36
C ILE A 88 55.87 -11.26 -7.34
N ALA A 89 55.90 -10.18 -8.14
CA ALA A 89 56.89 -9.96 -9.20
C ALA A 89 58.35 -9.97 -8.71
N GLY A 90 58.61 -9.54 -7.47
CA GLY A 90 59.95 -9.56 -6.86
C GLY A 90 60.35 -10.90 -6.22
N HIS A 91 59.42 -11.86 -6.12
CA HIS A 91 59.61 -13.09 -5.37
C HIS A 91 59.52 -14.38 -6.20
N ILE A 92 58.93 -14.29 -7.40
CA ILE A 92 58.71 -15.42 -8.30
C ILE A 92 59.19 -15.03 -9.69
N THR A 93 60.22 -15.72 -10.19
CA THR A 93 60.73 -15.52 -11.55
C THR A 93 59.67 -15.93 -12.56
N GLY A 94 59.35 -15.05 -13.51
CA GLY A 94 58.31 -15.32 -14.50
C GLY A 94 56.88 -15.15 -13.97
N ALA A 95 56.66 -14.36 -12.91
CA ALA A 95 55.33 -14.17 -12.31
C ALA A 95 54.18 -13.87 -13.29
N PRO A 96 54.35 -13.10 -14.38
CA PRO A 96 53.27 -12.92 -15.38
C PRO A 96 52.74 -14.24 -15.96
N TYR A 97 53.61 -15.25 -16.09
CA TYR A 97 53.23 -16.57 -16.60
C TYR A 97 52.28 -17.34 -15.68
N LEU A 98 52.17 -16.97 -14.40
CA LEU A 98 51.21 -17.57 -13.47
C LEU A 98 49.75 -17.39 -13.94
N PHE A 99 49.47 -16.33 -14.70
CA PHE A 99 48.15 -16.10 -15.28
C PHE A 99 48.01 -16.66 -16.70
N ARG A 100 48.90 -17.57 -17.13
CA ARG A 100 48.73 -18.32 -18.39
C ARG A 100 48.20 -19.71 -18.09
N VAL A 101 47.24 -20.13 -18.91
CA VAL A 101 46.70 -21.49 -18.91
C VAL A 101 46.66 -22.02 -20.36
N PRO A 102 46.74 -23.34 -20.58
CA PRO A 102 46.82 -23.90 -21.93
C PRO A 102 45.55 -23.72 -22.78
N ASP A 103 44.37 -23.70 -22.15
CA ASP A 103 43.09 -23.49 -22.81
C ASP A 103 41.99 -23.13 -21.78
N GLU A 104 40.83 -22.68 -22.27
CA GLU A 104 39.70 -22.25 -21.43
C GLU A 104 39.16 -23.36 -20.50
N ASN A 105 39.38 -24.66 -20.78
CA ASN A 105 38.90 -25.74 -19.90
C ASN A 105 39.66 -25.78 -18.57
N ASN A 106 40.76 -25.05 -18.47
CA ASN A 106 41.54 -24.91 -17.27
C ASN A 106 41.12 -23.69 -16.42
N ILE A 107 40.03 -23.01 -16.80
CA ILE A 107 39.42 -21.94 -16.03
C ILE A 107 38.15 -22.48 -15.36
N PHE A 108 38.17 -22.52 -14.04
CA PHE A 108 37.06 -22.97 -13.20
C PHE A 108 36.52 -21.81 -12.39
N TRP A 109 35.24 -21.85 -12.04
CA TRP A 109 34.60 -20.81 -11.25
C TRP A 109 33.48 -21.36 -10.37
N TYR A 110 33.10 -20.58 -9.36
CA TYR A 110 31.96 -20.83 -8.50
C TYR A 110 31.44 -19.51 -7.92
N ARG A 111 30.26 -19.52 -7.30
CA ARG A 111 29.77 -18.40 -6.49
C ARG A 111 30.03 -18.70 -5.02
N SER A 112 30.65 -17.78 -4.29
CA SER A 112 30.76 -17.88 -2.83
C SER A 112 29.40 -17.63 -2.16
N ASP A 113 29.33 -17.86 -0.85
CA ASP A 113 28.08 -17.74 -0.06
C ASP A 113 27.47 -16.33 -0.12
N ASN A 114 28.28 -15.31 -0.39
CA ASN A 114 27.86 -13.92 -0.59
C ASN A 114 27.42 -13.61 -2.05
N GLY A 115 27.40 -14.59 -2.94
CA GLY A 115 27.04 -14.45 -4.35
C GLY A 115 28.14 -13.93 -5.28
N GLU A 116 29.35 -13.66 -4.76
CA GLU A 116 30.49 -13.22 -5.57
C GLU A 116 31.06 -14.35 -6.43
N VAL A 117 31.48 -14.04 -7.66
CA VAL A 117 32.18 -14.98 -8.52
C VAL A 117 33.63 -15.13 -8.04
N ARG A 118 34.06 -16.38 -7.89
CA ARG A 118 35.44 -16.78 -7.59
C ARG A 118 35.97 -17.64 -8.73
N VAL A 119 37.23 -17.47 -9.07
CA VAL A 119 37.89 -18.20 -10.16
C VAL A 119 39.05 -19.02 -9.62
N VAL A 120 39.22 -20.23 -10.16
CA VAL A 120 40.36 -21.12 -9.90
C VAL A 120 40.96 -21.51 -11.25
N LEU A 121 42.27 -21.27 -11.40
CA LEU A 121 43.04 -21.64 -12.57
C LEU A 121 43.70 -23.01 -12.31
N ALA A 122 43.44 -23.95 -13.21
CA ALA A 122 44.21 -25.19 -13.34
C ALA A 122 45.32 -24.99 -14.37
N GLN A 123 46.38 -25.80 -14.32
CA GLN A 123 47.50 -25.72 -15.28
C GLN A 123 48.08 -24.30 -15.43
N TRP A 124 47.99 -23.49 -14.38
CA TRP A 124 48.58 -22.15 -14.36
C TRP A 124 50.09 -22.25 -14.57
N GLY A 125 50.67 -21.33 -15.36
CA GLY A 125 52.08 -21.39 -15.73
C GLY A 125 52.42 -22.35 -16.87
N PHE A 126 51.45 -22.99 -17.52
CA PHE A 126 51.70 -23.90 -18.65
C PHE A 126 51.13 -23.35 -19.96
N LYS A 127 51.70 -23.82 -21.08
CA LYS A 127 51.13 -23.69 -22.44
C LYS A 127 51.02 -25.06 -23.11
N ARG A 128 50.25 -25.19 -24.19
CA ARG A 128 50.24 -26.42 -25.01
C ARG A 128 51.51 -26.53 -25.85
N THR A 129 52.05 -27.73 -26.00
CA THR A 129 53.21 -28.01 -26.87
C THR A 129 52.86 -27.88 -28.36
N THR A 130 51.59 -28.08 -28.72
CA THR A 130 51.12 -28.11 -30.11
C THR A 130 50.61 -26.77 -30.62
N ASP A 131 50.56 -25.71 -29.80
CA ASP A 131 50.03 -24.42 -30.24
C ASP A 131 51.09 -23.61 -30.98
N PRO A 132 50.95 -23.40 -32.30
CA PRO A 132 51.94 -22.67 -33.10
C PRO A 132 51.98 -21.17 -32.79
N GLY A 133 50.99 -20.64 -32.06
CA GLY A 133 50.80 -19.20 -31.85
C GLY A 133 51.11 -18.69 -30.44
N ASP A 134 51.49 -19.55 -29.48
CA ASP A 134 51.67 -19.20 -28.06
C ASP A 134 50.55 -18.26 -27.56
N VAL A 135 49.29 -18.63 -27.83
CA VAL A 135 48.14 -17.78 -27.52
C VAL A 135 47.94 -17.74 -26.02
N ASP A 136 47.99 -16.54 -25.43
CA ASP A 136 47.62 -16.34 -24.04
C ASP A 136 46.09 -16.33 -23.92
N VAL A 137 45.52 -17.45 -23.47
CA VAL A 137 44.06 -17.61 -23.31
C VAL A 137 43.48 -16.56 -22.38
N ILE A 138 44.20 -16.20 -21.31
CA ILE A 138 43.73 -15.21 -20.35
C ILE A 138 43.78 -13.82 -20.98
N GLU A 139 44.88 -13.42 -21.62
CA GLU A 139 44.91 -12.12 -22.32
C GLU A 139 43.88 -12.05 -23.45
N PHE A 140 43.69 -13.13 -24.20
CA PHE A 140 42.67 -13.20 -25.24
C PHE A 140 41.27 -13.00 -24.66
N LEU A 141 40.95 -13.66 -23.55
CA LEU A 141 39.69 -13.52 -22.82
C LEU A 141 39.52 -12.07 -22.31
N LEU A 142 40.56 -11.48 -21.73
CA LEU A 142 40.52 -10.12 -21.20
C LEU A 142 40.43 -9.04 -22.28
N ALA A 143 40.93 -9.33 -23.48
CA ALA A 143 40.91 -8.45 -24.65
C ALA A 143 39.61 -8.54 -25.47
N GLN A 144 38.76 -9.53 -25.22
CA GLN A 144 37.47 -9.62 -25.92
C GLN A 144 36.60 -8.38 -25.62
N PRO A 145 35.79 -7.91 -26.58
CA PRO A 145 34.85 -6.83 -26.35
C PRO A 145 33.91 -7.24 -25.21
N ARG A 146 34.00 -6.56 -24.08
CA ARG A 146 33.27 -6.89 -22.86
C ARG A 146 31.82 -6.46 -23.01
N PRO A 147 30.88 -7.39 -23.25
CA PRO A 147 29.51 -7.04 -23.60
C PRO A 147 28.71 -6.54 -22.39
N LEU A 148 29.22 -6.65 -21.16
CA LEU A 148 28.67 -5.93 -20.02
C LEU A 148 29.01 -4.44 -20.12
N SER A 149 28.39 -3.83 -21.12
CA SER A 149 28.14 -2.40 -21.14
C SER A 149 27.50 -2.00 -19.81
N THR A 150 27.85 -0.82 -19.34
CA THR A 150 27.05 -0.18 -18.30
C THR A 150 25.81 0.41 -18.96
N ALA A 151 24.63 0.12 -18.43
CA ALA A 151 23.44 0.89 -18.71
C ALA A 151 23.41 2.08 -17.76
N ASP A 152 23.02 3.24 -18.27
CA ASP A 152 22.73 4.38 -17.39
C ASP A 152 21.31 4.23 -16.87
N VAL A 153 21.13 3.95 -15.58
CA VAL A 153 19.84 3.54 -15.02
C VAL A 153 19.17 4.69 -14.29
N THR A 154 17.92 4.92 -14.63
CA THR A 154 16.99 5.82 -13.94
C THR A 154 15.73 5.05 -13.58
N VAL A 155 15.35 5.12 -12.30
CA VAL A 155 14.07 4.59 -11.82
C VAL A 155 13.06 5.72 -11.84
N GLU A 156 11.86 5.45 -12.39
CA GLU A 156 10.71 6.35 -12.33
C GLU A 156 9.62 5.68 -11.51
N VAL A 157 9.11 6.39 -10.50
CA VAL A 157 8.01 5.93 -9.67
C VAL A 157 6.85 6.90 -9.85
N ALA A 158 5.74 6.37 -10.32
CA ALA A 158 4.52 7.12 -10.55
C ALA A 158 3.33 6.35 -10.01
N TYR A 159 2.24 7.06 -9.78
CA TYR A 159 0.95 6.42 -9.59
C TYR A 159 0.39 5.89 -10.91
N ASP A 160 -0.53 4.95 -10.83
CA ASP A 160 -1.24 4.34 -11.96
C ASP A 160 -2.07 5.34 -12.80
N TYR A 161 -2.44 6.49 -12.21
CA TYR A 161 -3.05 7.61 -12.93
C TYR A 161 -2.03 8.58 -13.57
N GLY A 162 -0.74 8.27 -13.49
CA GLY A 162 0.35 8.97 -14.18
C GLY A 162 1.03 10.09 -13.40
N ALA A 163 0.54 10.46 -12.21
CA ALA A 163 1.23 11.47 -11.40
C ALA A 163 2.55 10.94 -10.83
N PRO A 164 3.63 11.75 -10.84
CA PRO A 164 4.90 11.35 -10.28
C PRO A 164 4.81 11.21 -8.76
N LEU A 165 5.51 10.23 -8.20
CA LEU A 165 5.69 10.11 -6.76
C LEU A 165 6.97 10.84 -6.35
N ALA A 166 6.86 12.15 -6.10
CA ALA A 166 8.00 13.00 -5.75
C ALA A 166 8.38 12.93 -4.25
N ASP A 167 9.65 13.22 -3.95
CA ASP A 167 10.21 13.40 -2.60
C ASP A 167 9.87 12.27 -1.60
N THR A 168 9.65 11.06 -2.10
CA THR A 168 9.24 9.93 -1.27
C THR A 168 10.43 9.04 -0.95
N PRO A 169 10.74 8.78 0.34
CA PRO A 169 11.88 7.97 0.72
C PRO A 169 11.67 6.51 0.31
N MET A 170 12.67 5.95 -0.37
CA MET A 170 12.67 4.57 -0.86
C MET A 170 14.04 3.93 -0.66
N GLN A 171 14.12 2.63 -0.93
CA GLN A 171 15.34 1.85 -0.86
C GLN A 171 15.63 1.21 -2.21
N LEU A 172 16.87 1.32 -2.67
CA LEU A 172 17.39 0.64 -3.83
C LEU A 172 18.30 -0.49 -3.36
N VAL A 173 18.04 -1.72 -3.80
CA VAL A 173 18.86 -2.89 -3.47
C VAL A 173 19.61 -3.34 -4.72
N ILE A 174 20.93 -3.24 -4.70
CA ILE A 174 21.82 -3.74 -5.77
C ILE A 174 22.94 -4.53 -5.11
N PHE A 175 23.16 -5.79 -5.53
CA PHE A 175 24.18 -6.68 -4.93
C PHE A 175 24.09 -6.78 -3.40
N ASN A 176 22.88 -6.89 -2.85
CA ASN A 176 22.61 -6.89 -1.41
C ASN A 176 23.02 -5.60 -0.66
N ASN A 177 23.48 -4.56 -1.36
CA ASN A 177 23.68 -3.25 -0.79
C ASN A 177 22.36 -2.47 -0.88
N VAL A 178 21.94 -1.91 0.25
CA VAL A 178 20.73 -1.10 0.36
C VAL A 178 21.11 0.37 0.41
N THR A 179 20.67 1.14 -0.57
CA THR A 179 20.86 2.60 -0.64
C THR A 179 19.51 3.28 -0.48
N LYS A 180 19.39 4.20 0.49
CA LYS A 180 18.19 5.02 0.63
C LYS A 180 18.23 6.19 -0.35
N PHE A 181 17.11 6.51 -0.97
CA PHE A 181 17.02 7.61 -1.92
C PHE A 181 15.66 8.33 -1.85
N LEU A 182 15.61 9.50 -2.47
CA LEU A 182 14.41 10.30 -2.71
C LEU A 182 14.27 10.48 -4.23
N THR A 183 13.05 10.36 -4.72
CA THR A 183 12.70 10.74 -6.09
C THR A 183 12.64 12.26 -6.23
N ASP A 184 12.96 12.77 -7.42
CA ASP A 184 12.81 14.18 -7.77
C ASP A 184 11.33 14.56 -8.03
N GLN A 185 11.09 15.81 -8.44
CA GLN A 185 9.76 16.33 -8.74
C GLN A 185 9.06 15.61 -9.92
N ALA A 186 9.82 14.91 -10.77
CA ALA A 186 9.30 14.09 -11.86
C ALA A 186 9.12 12.62 -11.43
N GLY A 187 9.31 12.29 -10.15
CA GLY A 187 9.22 10.93 -9.64
C GLY A 187 10.44 10.08 -10.02
N ARG A 188 11.56 10.69 -10.39
CA ARG A 188 12.74 9.99 -10.92
C ARG A 188 13.90 9.96 -9.94
N TYR A 189 14.66 8.87 -9.98
CA TYR A 189 15.92 8.74 -9.28
C TYR A 189 16.98 8.19 -10.22
N HIS A 190 18.05 8.95 -10.42
CA HIS A 190 19.18 8.55 -11.24
C HIS A 190 20.13 7.65 -10.44
N VAL A 191 20.13 6.37 -10.78
CA VAL A 191 21.01 5.36 -10.17
C VAL A 191 22.44 5.49 -10.71
N GLY A 192 22.58 5.94 -11.95
CA GLY A 192 23.84 6.05 -12.67
C GLY A 192 24.21 4.77 -13.41
N LYS A 193 25.50 4.57 -13.65
CA LYS A 193 26.00 3.45 -14.45
C LYS A 193 25.93 2.12 -13.70
N VAL A 194 24.99 1.27 -14.10
CA VAL A 194 24.84 -0.10 -13.58
C VAL A 194 25.32 -1.07 -14.64
N LYS A 195 26.07 -2.12 -14.23
CA LYS A 195 26.43 -3.19 -15.15
C LYS A 195 25.18 -3.87 -15.68
N THR A 196 25.09 -4.06 -16.99
CA THR A 196 24.00 -4.83 -17.60
C THR A 196 23.96 -6.26 -17.07
N GLY A 197 22.79 -6.89 -17.10
CA GLY A 197 22.54 -8.22 -16.53
C GLY A 197 22.45 -8.27 -15.01
N ILE A 198 22.66 -7.15 -14.30
CA ILE A 198 22.53 -7.08 -12.85
C ILE A 198 21.09 -6.81 -12.44
N ASN A 199 20.60 -7.59 -11.48
CA ASN A 199 19.30 -7.39 -10.87
C ASN A 199 19.37 -6.28 -9.83
N PHE A 200 18.33 -5.45 -9.80
CA PHE A 200 18.12 -4.48 -8.75
C PHE A 200 16.65 -4.43 -8.33
N GLU A 201 16.41 -4.09 -7.08
CA GLU A 201 15.08 -3.97 -6.51
C GLU A 201 14.86 -2.56 -5.97
N VAL A 202 13.64 -2.09 -6.07
CA VAL A 202 13.17 -0.87 -5.42
C VAL A 202 12.15 -1.28 -4.38
N ARG A 203 12.34 -0.79 -3.16
CA ARG A 203 11.50 -1.06 -2.01
C ARG A 203 11.02 0.24 -1.39
N ASP A 204 9.89 0.19 -0.69
CA ASP A 204 9.42 1.30 0.12
C ASP A 204 10.36 1.52 1.32
N ASN A 205 10.07 2.55 2.12
CA ASN A 205 10.88 2.86 3.30
C ASN A 205 10.85 1.77 4.39
N GLU A 206 9.82 0.93 4.41
CA GLU A 206 9.62 -0.18 5.37
C GLU A 206 10.24 -1.50 4.88
N GLY A 207 10.68 -1.54 3.61
CA GLY A 207 11.30 -2.70 2.97
C GLY A 207 10.35 -3.55 2.12
N GLY A 208 9.10 -3.12 1.91
CA GLY A 208 8.16 -3.74 1.00
C GLY A 208 8.60 -3.59 -0.46
N LEU A 209 8.55 -4.67 -1.23
CA LEU A 209 9.00 -4.68 -2.63
C LEU A 209 8.03 -3.89 -3.52
N LEU A 210 8.53 -2.84 -4.17
CA LEU A 210 7.77 -2.04 -5.15
C LEU A 210 8.05 -2.49 -6.60
N GLY A 211 9.27 -2.91 -6.89
CA GLY A 211 9.66 -3.41 -8.22
C GLY A 211 11.00 -4.13 -8.23
N ALA A 212 11.17 -5.05 -9.17
CA ALA A 212 12.41 -5.79 -9.40
C ALA A 212 12.73 -5.79 -10.90
N PHE A 213 13.97 -5.47 -11.25
CA PHE A 213 14.41 -5.26 -12.61
C PHE A 213 15.78 -5.89 -12.86
N THR A 214 16.11 -6.10 -14.13
CA THR A 214 17.45 -6.42 -14.60
C THR A 214 17.93 -5.28 -15.49
N ALA A 215 19.13 -4.76 -15.25
CA ALA A 215 19.70 -3.71 -16.09
C ALA A 215 19.97 -4.24 -17.51
N GLU A 216 19.36 -3.63 -18.53
CA GLU A 216 19.44 -4.04 -19.94
C GLU A 216 20.22 -3.02 -20.77
N THR A 217 20.98 -3.50 -21.76
CA THR A 217 21.72 -2.64 -22.68
C THR A 217 20.77 -1.73 -23.46
N GLY A 218 21.01 -0.42 -23.41
CA GLY A 218 20.21 0.59 -24.13
C GLY A 218 18.89 0.95 -23.48
N ARG A 219 18.55 0.34 -22.33
CA ARG A 219 17.37 0.72 -21.54
C ARG A 219 17.79 1.56 -20.34
N GLU A 220 17.40 2.82 -20.38
CA GLU A 220 17.76 3.78 -19.34
C GLU A 220 16.66 3.97 -18.29
N LEU A 221 15.39 3.76 -18.64
CA LEU A 221 14.24 4.04 -17.77
C LEU A 221 13.54 2.76 -17.31
N TYR A 222 13.35 2.64 -16.00
CA TYR A 222 12.63 1.55 -15.34
C TYR A 222 11.51 2.13 -14.50
N ARG A 223 10.26 1.82 -14.89
CA ARG A 223 9.07 2.43 -14.32
C ARG A 223 8.39 1.50 -13.33
N ILE A 224 7.97 2.06 -12.20
CA ILE A 224 7.13 1.45 -11.18
C ILE A 224 5.82 2.23 -11.15
N GLU A 225 4.70 1.52 -11.24
CA GLU A 225 3.36 2.08 -11.13
C GLU A 225 2.70 1.62 -9.84
N LEU A 226 2.37 2.58 -8.98
CA LEU A 226 1.73 2.34 -7.69
C LEU A 226 0.24 2.66 -7.77
N VAL A 227 -0.60 1.81 -7.19
CA VAL A 227 -2.03 2.10 -7.09
C VAL A 227 -2.24 3.16 -6.02
N LYS A 228 -2.79 4.32 -6.40
CA LYS A 228 -3.24 5.30 -5.42
C LYS A 228 -4.58 4.84 -4.87
N THR A 229 -4.71 4.83 -3.55
CA THR A 229 -6.00 4.67 -2.89
C THR A 229 -6.39 5.94 -2.14
N VAL A 230 -7.69 6.19 -2.07
CA VAL A 230 -8.30 7.30 -1.35
C VAL A 230 -9.47 6.79 -0.52
N ASP A 231 -9.75 7.50 0.56
CA ASP A 231 -10.92 7.26 1.39
C ASP A 231 -11.92 8.38 1.14
N CYS A 232 -13.21 8.06 1.26
CA CYS A 232 -14.28 9.06 1.21
C CYS A 232 -15.31 8.86 2.32
N THR A 233 -16.02 9.94 2.64
CA THR A 233 -17.16 9.94 3.57
C THR A 233 -18.37 10.53 2.85
N ILE A 234 -19.49 9.82 2.91
CA ILE A 234 -20.78 10.25 2.36
C ILE A 234 -21.72 10.54 3.53
N ALA A 235 -22.18 11.78 3.64
CA ALA A 235 -23.23 12.18 4.57
C ALA A 235 -24.59 12.13 3.86
N VAL A 236 -25.51 11.34 4.39
CA VAL A 236 -26.88 11.23 3.90
C VAL A 236 -27.78 12.16 4.69
N VAL A 237 -28.47 13.04 3.98
CA VAL A 237 -29.40 14.02 4.56
C VAL A 237 -30.77 13.95 3.90
N ASP A 238 -31.81 14.37 4.62
CA ASP A 238 -33.13 14.58 4.05
C ASP A 238 -33.21 15.93 3.28
N ARG A 239 -34.39 16.24 2.73
CA ARG A 239 -34.64 17.52 2.04
C ARG A 239 -34.51 18.76 2.94
N ASN A 240 -34.52 18.58 4.26
CA ASN A 240 -34.32 19.63 5.26
C ASN A 240 -32.87 19.68 5.79
N SER A 241 -31.94 18.96 5.15
CA SER A 241 -30.54 18.83 5.57
C SER A 241 -30.35 18.18 6.95
N GLN A 242 -31.30 17.36 7.41
CA GLN A 242 -31.16 16.56 8.62
C GLN A 242 -30.50 15.21 8.31
N PRO A 243 -29.56 14.71 9.13
CA PRO A 243 -28.90 13.44 8.90
C PRO A 243 -29.89 12.27 8.98
N VAL A 244 -29.74 11.31 8.08
CA VAL A 244 -30.61 10.12 8.02
C VAL A 244 -29.81 8.89 8.44
N ALA A 245 -30.05 8.42 9.67
CA ALA A 245 -29.46 7.19 10.19
C ALA A 245 -30.17 5.94 9.62
N GLY A 246 -29.43 4.81 9.52
CA GLY A 246 -29.99 3.54 9.04
C GLY A 246 -30.40 3.53 7.56
N TYR A 247 -29.92 4.49 6.78
CA TYR A 247 -30.23 4.61 5.36
C TYR A 247 -29.34 3.67 4.55
N GLU A 248 -29.97 2.81 3.74
CA GLU A 248 -29.27 1.88 2.86
C GLU A 248 -28.94 2.54 1.52
N LEU A 249 -27.67 2.46 1.15
CA LEU A 249 -27.16 2.95 -0.13
C LEU A 249 -26.10 1.99 -0.68
N ASN A 250 -25.88 2.06 -1.97
CA ASN A 250 -24.84 1.31 -2.66
C ASN A 250 -23.78 2.29 -3.17
N VAL A 251 -22.52 2.04 -2.82
CA VAL A 251 -21.37 2.84 -3.26
C VAL A 251 -20.51 1.96 -4.16
N ASN A 252 -20.37 2.33 -5.43
CA ASN A 252 -19.58 1.60 -6.43
C ASN A 252 -19.87 0.08 -6.50
N GLY A 253 -21.13 -0.32 -6.28
CA GLY A 253 -21.56 -1.73 -6.30
C GLY A 253 -21.64 -2.38 -4.91
N HIS A 254 -21.15 -1.75 -3.85
CA HIS A 254 -21.12 -2.29 -2.50
C HIS A 254 -22.18 -1.66 -1.60
N GLN A 255 -22.92 -2.47 -0.84
CA GLN A 255 -23.98 -1.99 0.05
C GLN A 255 -23.40 -1.45 1.37
N PHE A 256 -23.92 -0.30 1.80
CA PHE A 256 -23.60 0.35 3.06
C PHE A 256 -24.89 0.82 3.76
N THR A 257 -24.81 0.98 5.07
CA THR A 257 -25.87 1.56 5.90
C THR A 257 -25.28 2.72 6.68
N THR A 258 -25.98 3.86 6.69
CA THR A 258 -25.52 5.02 7.45
C THR A 258 -25.56 4.78 8.96
N ASP A 259 -24.55 5.33 9.64
CA ASP A 259 -24.48 5.33 11.11
C ASP A 259 -25.52 6.25 11.77
N ASP A 260 -25.48 6.34 13.10
CA ASP A 260 -26.39 7.20 13.90
C ASP A 260 -26.25 8.70 13.57
N THR A 261 -25.19 9.11 12.88
CA THR A 261 -24.94 10.48 12.42
C THR A 261 -25.30 10.68 10.94
N GLY A 262 -25.84 9.66 10.29
CA GLY A 262 -26.20 9.68 8.88
C GLY A 262 -25.01 9.58 7.93
N LYS A 263 -23.89 8.98 8.34
CA LYS A 263 -22.66 8.92 7.53
C LYS A 263 -22.25 7.49 7.16
N VAL A 264 -21.52 7.38 6.06
CA VAL A 264 -20.81 6.17 5.63
C VAL A 264 -19.37 6.54 5.29
N SER A 265 -18.40 5.77 5.80
CA SER A 265 -16.99 5.87 5.41
C SER A 265 -16.62 4.71 4.49
N VAL A 266 -16.03 5.03 3.34
CA VAL A 266 -15.57 4.06 2.35
C VAL A 266 -14.07 4.22 2.20
N THR A 267 -13.33 3.17 2.51
CA THR A 267 -11.86 3.20 2.55
C THR A 267 -11.23 2.40 1.41
N GLY A 268 -10.05 2.80 0.98
CA GLY A 268 -9.24 2.03 0.02
C GLY A 268 -9.77 2.05 -1.41
N LEU A 269 -10.50 3.10 -1.80
CA LEU A 269 -10.97 3.26 -3.17
C LEU A 269 -9.77 3.51 -4.08
N SER A 270 -9.59 2.67 -5.10
CA SER A 270 -8.60 2.92 -6.15
C SER A 270 -8.91 4.28 -6.79
N TYR A 271 -7.88 5.10 -6.98
CA TYR A 271 -7.98 6.38 -7.65
C TYR A 271 -7.27 6.32 -8.99
N LYS A 272 -8.05 6.29 -10.06
CA LYS A 272 -7.60 6.54 -11.44
C LYS A 272 -8.05 7.93 -11.86
N SER A 273 -7.32 8.56 -12.78
CA SER A 273 -7.66 9.91 -13.26
C SER A 273 -9.09 9.91 -13.83
N ALA A 274 -9.98 10.68 -13.20
CA ALA A 274 -11.42 10.76 -13.44
C ALA A 274 -12.32 9.70 -12.75
N ASP A 275 -11.82 8.99 -11.74
CA ASP A 275 -12.67 8.11 -10.94
C ASP A 275 -13.72 8.88 -10.15
N ARG A 276 -14.93 8.32 -10.18
CA ARG A 276 -16.09 8.84 -9.48
C ARG A 276 -16.56 7.82 -8.46
N VAL A 277 -17.10 8.32 -7.36
CA VAL A 277 -17.91 7.53 -6.45
C VAL A 277 -19.34 7.61 -6.94
N LYS A 278 -19.85 6.50 -7.46
CA LYS A 278 -21.27 6.35 -7.78
C LYS A 278 -22.01 5.89 -6.54
N VAL A 279 -23.03 6.65 -6.14
CA VAL A 279 -23.94 6.35 -5.04
C VAL A 279 -25.33 6.08 -5.62
N THR A 280 -25.91 4.93 -5.32
CA THR A 280 -27.27 4.56 -5.72
C THR A 280 -28.09 4.13 -4.50
N SER A 281 -29.41 4.27 -4.57
CA SER A 281 -30.32 3.85 -3.51
C SER A 281 -31.70 3.54 -4.07
N ASP A 282 -32.41 2.59 -3.47
CA ASP A 282 -33.79 2.27 -3.86
C ASP A 282 -34.79 3.39 -3.51
N LYS A 283 -34.38 4.33 -2.65
CA LYS A 283 -35.21 5.42 -2.12
C LYS A 283 -34.70 6.81 -2.53
N GLY A 284 -33.82 6.90 -3.53
CA GLY A 284 -33.21 8.17 -3.97
C GLY A 284 -32.74 8.13 -5.42
N ASP A 285 -32.28 9.28 -5.90
CA ASP A 285 -31.69 9.39 -7.23
C ASP A 285 -30.22 8.92 -7.19
N ASP A 286 -29.70 8.44 -8.32
CA ASP A 286 -28.28 8.16 -8.48
C ASP A 286 -27.47 9.46 -8.39
N ALA A 287 -26.35 9.43 -7.67
CA ALA A 287 -25.40 10.53 -7.57
C ALA A 287 -23.99 10.07 -7.92
N GLU A 288 -23.19 10.97 -8.48
CA GLU A 288 -21.77 10.73 -8.76
C GLU A 288 -20.92 11.87 -8.21
N TYR A 289 -19.87 11.51 -7.48
CA TYR A 289 -18.94 12.46 -6.88
C TYR A 289 -17.54 12.26 -7.43
N MET A 290 -16.85 13.34 -7.76
CA MET A 290 -15.47 13.27 -8.23
C MET A 290 -14.53 13.02 -7.06
N LEU A 291 -13.68 12.00 -7.16
CA LEU A 291 -12.62 11.79 -6.19
C LEU A 291 -11.48 12.77 -6.39
N SER A 292 -10.80 13.09 -5.29
CA SER A 292 -9.59 13.88 -5.24
C SER A 292 -8.53 13.12 -4.45
N PRO A 293 -7.28 13.02 -4.97
CA PRO A 293 -6.17 12.41 -4.24
C PRO A 293 -5.52 13.38 -3.26
N ASP A 294 -5.78 14.68 -3.41
CA ASP A 294 -5.07 15.77 -2.73
C ASP A 294 -5.95 16.52 -1.71
N SER A 295 -7.24 16.17 -1.61
CA SER A 295 -8.18 16.76 -0.66
C SER A 295 -9.08 15.70 -0.02
N PRO A 296 -9.61 15.95 1.18
CA PRO A 296 -10.63 15.08 1.78
C PRO A 296 -11.82 14.90 0.82
N ASN A 297 -12.24 13.65 0.64
CA ASN A 297 -13.41 13.31 -0.17
C ASN A 297 -14.64 13.24 0.72
N GLU A 298 -15.24 14.40 0.98
CA GLU A 298 -16.48 14.51 1.76
C GLU A 298 -17.64 14.90 0.86
N PHE A 299 -18.67 14.06 0.82
CA PHE A 299 -19.80 14.19 -0.11
C PHE A 299 -21.13 14.22 0.65
N VAL A 300 -22.13 14.87 0.08
CA VAL A 300 -23.50 14.93 0.63
C VAL A 300 -24.47 14.30 -0.35
N TYR A 301 -25.23 13.31 0.11
CA TYR A 301 -26.27 12.61 -0.63
C TYR A 301 -27.64 12.94 -0.05
N THR A 302 -28.57 13.41 -0.88
CA THR A 302 -29.92 13.78 -0.42
C THR A 302 -30.89 12.63 -0.64
N ALA A 303 -31.37 12.03 0.45
CA ALA A 303 -32.37 10.97 0.41
C ALA A 303 -33.77 11.52 0.04
N ASN A 304 -34.47 10.83 -0.86
CA ASN A 304 -35.87 11.11 -1.16
C ASN A 304 -36.78 10.30 -0.22
N LEU A 305 -36.78 10.69 1.05
CA LEU A 305 -37.72 10.12 2.02
C LEU A 305 -39.14 10.64 1.74
N PRO A 306 -40.18 9.79 1.82
CA PRO A 306 -41.56 10.26 1.82
C PRO A 306 -41.74 11.23 2.99
N GLU A 307 -42.40 12.37 2.75
CA GLU A 307 -42.69 13.34 3.80
C GLU A 307 -43.38 12.64 4.97
N GLU A 308 -42.75 12.65 6.13
CA GLU A 308 -43.35 12.17 7.35
C GLU A 308 -44.59 13.04 7.62
N ILE A 309 -45.78 12.45 7.48
CA ILE A 309 -47.04 13.15 7.74
C ILE A 309 -47.05 13.52 9.22
N LYS A 310 -46.68 14.76 9.52
CA LYS A 310 -46.81 15.30 10.88
C LYS A 310 -48.28 15.16 11.30
N PRO A 311 -48.58 14.56 12.47
CA PRO A 311 -49.95 14.48 12.94
C PRO A 311 -50.53 15.89 13.04
N GLU A 312 -51.72 16.08 12.47
CA GLU A 312 -52.42 17.35 12.47
C GLU A 312 -52.60 17.83 13.93
N PRO A 313 -52.31 19.10 14.25
CA PRO A 313 -52.40 19.58 15.63
C PRO A 313 -53.85 19.43 16.13
N GLU A 314 -54.02 18.88 17.34
CA GLU A 314 -55.35 18.69 17.93
C GLU A 314 -56.17 20.00 17.91
N PRO A 315 -57.48 19.95 17.57
CA PRO A 315 -58.31 21.14 17.51
C PRO A 315 -58.37 21.80 18.89
N ARG A 316 -58.06 23.09 18.93
CA ARG A 316 -58.11 23.90 20.17
C ARG A 316 -59.53 23.88 20.75
N LYS A 317 -59.66 23.81 22.08
CA LYS A 317 -60.95 23.80 22.79
C LYS A 317 -61.09 25.01 23.72
N VAL A 318 -62.30 25.51 23.91
CA VAL A 318 -62.70 26.50 24.91
C VAL A 318 -63.25 25.76 26.13
N ARG A 319 -62.78 26.13 27.32
CA ARG A 319 -63.18 25.54 28.60
C ARG A 319 -64.14 26.48 29.32
N VAL A 320 -65.33 25.99 29.67
CA VAL A 320 -66.27 26.69 30.55
C VAL A 320 -66.37 25.91 31.85
N ARG A 321 -65.97 26.52 32.98
CA ARG A 321 -66.02 25.87 34.29
C ARG A 321 -67.21 26.38 35.10
N ILE A 322 -68.03 25.46 35.59
CA ILE A 322 -69.22 25.73 36.38
C ILE A 322 -68.94 25.30 37.83
N LEU A 323 -69.08 26.26 38.75
CA LEU A 323 -68.87 26.06 40.17
C LEU A 323 -70.13 26.45 40.95
N ASP A 324 -70.33 25.84 42.12
CA ASP A 324 -71.39 26.18 43.06
C ASP A 324 -71.06 27.43 43.91
N GLU A 325 -71.97 27.81 44.82
CA GLU A 325 -71.77 28.97 45.72
C GLU A 325 -70.58 28.79 46.69
N ASP A 326 -70.18 27.55 46.94
CA ASP A 326 -69.07 27.18 47.82
C ASP A 326 -67.75 26.97 47.01
N GLY A 327 -67.79 27.17 45.68
CA GLY A 327 -66.64 27.03 44.78
C GLY A 327 -66.36 25.59 44.32
N LEU A 328 -67.26 24.64 44.62
CA LEU A 328 -67.13 23.24 44.22
C LEU A 328 -67.61 23.03 42.77
N PRO A 329 -66.98 22.12 42.01
CA PRO A 329 -67.39 21.82 40.64
C PRO A 329 -68.78 21.20 40.57
N LEU A 330 -69.53 21.57 39.54
CA LEU A 330 -70.84 20.99 39.26
C LEU A 330 -70.76 20.03 38.07
N ASP A 331 -70.81 18.73 38.36
CA ASP A 331 -70.85 17.64 37.38
C ASP A 331 -72.25 17.49 36.76
N GLY A 332 -72.30 17.06 35.49
CA GLY A 332 -73.55 16.74 34.80
C GLY A 332 -74.45 17.94 34.50
N VAL A 333 -73.95 19.18 34.59
CA VAL A 333 -74.72 20.39 34.30
C VAL A 333 -74.70 20.66 32.80
N GLU A 334 -75.86 20.81 32.20
CA GLU A 334 -75.97 21.23 30.80
C GLU A 334 -75.66 22.72 30.68
N VAL A 335 -74.58 23.03 29.97
CA VAL A 335 -74.05 24.36 29.69
C VAL A 335 -74.38 24.73 28.25
N PHE A 336 -75.01 25.87 28.08
CA PHE A 336 -75.31 26.48 26.80
C PHE A 336 -74.46 27.72 26.60
N VAL A 337 -73.90 27.86 25.41
CA VAL A 337 -73.17 29.07 24.98
C VAL A 337 -73.90 29.66 23.78
N ASP A 338 -74.62 30.76 24.02
CA ASP A 338 -75.32 31.49 22.98
C ASP A 338 -74.31 32.42 22.28
N GLN A 339 -74.12 32.20 20.98
CA GLN A 339 -73.16 32.91 20.15
C GLN A 339 -73.84 34.02 19.32
N PRO A 340 -73.08 35.05 18.90
CA PRO A 340 -73.57 36.06 17.96
C PRO A 340 -74.04 35.41 16.65
N GLY A 341 -75.26 35.72 16.21
CA GLY A 341 -75.88 35.10 15.04
C GLY A 341 -76.91 34.02 15.37
N GLY A 342 -77.22 33.79 16.65
CA GLY A 342 -78.31 32.91 17.08
C GLY A 342 -77.92 31.43 17.20
N VAL A 343 -76.65 31.09 17.00
CA VAL A 343 -76.13 29.73 17.22
C VAL A 343 -76.00 29.47 18.71
N THR A 344 -76.54 28.35 19.19
CA THR A 344 -76.40 27.91 20.57
C THR A 344 -75.60 26.62 20.60
N LEU A 345 -74.48 26.61 21.30
CA LEU A 345 -73.72 25.38 21.58
C LEU A 345 -74.19 24.80 22.91
N SER A 346 -74.23 23.47 23.03
CA SER A 346 -74.46 22.80 24.31
C SER A 346 -73.37 21.78 24.61
N ALA A 347 -73.03 21.65 25.88
CA ALA A 347 -72.14 20.62 26.40
C ALA A 347 -72.51 20.31 27.85
N ILE A 348 -72.22 19.10 28.31
CA ILE A 348 -72.42 18.68 29.68
C ILE A 348 -71.08 18.83 30.41
N SER A 349 -71.09 19.43 31.61
CA SER A 349 -69.88 19.50 32.44
C SER A 349 -69.47 18.12 32.95
N ASP A 350 -68.16 17.88 33.02
CA ASP A 350 -67.57 16.71 33.64
C ASP A 350 -67.47 16.82 35.18
N ALA A 351 -66.87 15.82 35.82
CA ALA A 351 -66.66 15.76 37.27
C ALA A 351 -65.88 16.95 37.86
N ASP A 352 -65.08 17.66 37.05
CA ASP A 352 -64.34 18.87 37.43
C ASP A 352 -65.15 20.16 37.18
N GLY A 353 -66.41 20.01 36.76
CA GLY A 353 -67.32 21.07 36.40
C GLY A 353 -66.97 21.72 35.06
N VAL A 354 -66.23 21.04 34.18
CA VAL A 354 -65.74 21.62 32.91
C VAL A 354 -66.58 21.13 31.73
N ALA A 355 -67.14 22.08 30.99
CA ALA A 355 -67.72 21.86 29.68
C ALA A 355 -66.74 22.31 28.58
N LEU A 356 -66.49 21.45 27.59
CA LEU A 356 -65.56 21.70 26.49
C LEU A 356 -66.30 22.02 25.19
N PHE A 357 -65.89 23.10 24.54
CA PHE A 357 -66.44 23.51 23.24
C PHE A 357 -65.32 23.65 22.20
N PRO A 358 -65.55 23.33 20.91
CA PRO A 358 -64.54 23.52 19.87
C PRO A 358 -64.23 25.02 19.69
N ARG A 359 -62.94 25.44 19.70
CA ARG A 359 -62.56 26.87 19.65
C ARG A 359 -62.91 27.55 18.34
N ASP A 360 -62.89 26.80 17.26
CA ASP A 360 -63.24 27.19 15.89
C ASP A 360 -64.70 27.62 15.75
N THR A 361 -65.59 27.13 16.62
CA THR A 361 -66.98 27.61 16.67
C THR A 361 -67.11 29.03 17.24
N PHE A 362 -66.08 29.55 17.94
CA PHE A 362 -66.15 30.88 18.56
C PHE A 362 -65.59 31.96 17.65
N VAL A 363 -66.39 32.99 17.39
CA VAL A 363 -65.92 34.18 16.68
C VAL A 363 -65.03 35.02 17.59
N ASP A 364 -63.81 35.30 17.12
CA ASP A 364 -62.84 36.04 17.92
C ASP A 364 -63.35 37.43 18.32
N ARG A 365 -63.05 37.83 19.56
CA ARG A 365 -63.45 39.10 20.18
C ARG A 365 -64.96 39.38 20.23
N LYS A 366 -65.83 38.41 19.95
CA LYS A 366 -67.27 38.56 20.16
C LYS A 366 -67.71 37.97 21.50
N LYS A 367 -68.57 38.71 22.20
CA LYS A 367 -69.18 38.24 23.46
C LYS A 367 -70.12 37.08 23.16
N SER A 368 -69.98 36.01 23.94
CA SER A 368 -70.92 34.89 23.99
C SER A 368 -71.55 34.86 25.37
N ASN A 369 -72.83 34.51 25.45
CA ASN A 369 -73.53 34.41 26.72
C ASN A 369 -73.53 32.96 27.18
N VAL A 370 -73.06 32.72 28.40
CA VAL A 370 -73.08 31.40 29.01
C VAL A 370 -74.31 31.32 29.92
N ARG A 371 -75.13 30.30 29.70
CA ARG A 371 -76.25 29.95 30.58
C ARG A 371 -76.22 28.45 30.85
N PHE A 372 -76.70 28.04 32.00
CA PHE A 372 -76.72 26.63 32.38
C PHE A 372 -77.99 26.31 33.15
N VAL A 373 -78.41 25.06 33.06
CA VAL A 373 -79.63 24.59 33.74
C VAL A 373 -79.22 23.80 34.98
N LEU A 374 -79.56 24.34 36.14
CA LEU A 374 -79.35 23.63 37.41
C LEU A 374 -80.36 22.48 37.51
N THR A 375 -79.87 21.28 37.82
CA THR A 375 -80.71 20.09 38.02
C THR A 375 -81.68 20.32 39.18
N ALA A 376 -82.86 19.70 39.11
CA ALA A 376 -83.87 19.78 40.18
C ALA A 376 -83.32 19.28 41.53
N GLU A 377 -82.44 18.28 41.49
CA GLU A 377 -81.74 17.74 42.65
C GLU A 377 -80.82 18.79 43.30
N TYR A 378 -80.01 19.49 42.51
CA TYR A 378 -79.16 20.57 43.02
C TYR A 378 -80.00 21.73 43.58
N GLN A 379 -81.09 22.11 42.91
CA GLN A 379 -82.00 23.14 43.41
C GLN A 379 -82.64 22.76 44.75
N LYS A 380 -83.01 21.48 44.93
CA LYS A 380 -83.56 20.94 46.19
C LYS A 380 -82.51 20.92 47.29
N ALA A 381 -81.31 20.42 47.02
CA ALA A 381 -80.19 20.41 47.95
C ALA A 381 -79.80 21.84 48.40
N ARG A 382 -79.81 22.80 47.47
CA ARG A 382 -79.59 24.23 47.78
C ARG A 382 -80.68 24.81 48.67
N ALA A 383 -81.95 24.47 48.44
CA ALA A 383 -83.06 24.92 49.27
C ALA A 383 -82.99 24.36 50.70
N GLU A 384 -82.57 23.11 50.87
CA GLU A 384 -82.34 22.49 52.18
C GLU A 384 -81.15 23.13 52.92
N ARG A 385 -80.03 23.38 52.23
CA ARG A 385 -78.87 24.11 52.80
C ARG A 385 -79.24 25.54 53.25
N ARG A 386 -80.09 26.25 52.48
CA ARG A 386 -80.58 27.59 52.85
C ARG A 386 -81.51 27.59 54.06
N LYS A 387 -82.32 26.54 54.27
CA LYS A 387 -83.14 26.38 55.48
C LYS A 387 -82.27 26.10 56.71
N GLY A 388 -81.20 25.30 56.57
CA GLY A 388 -80.23 25.04 57.64
C GLY A 388 -79.44 26.28 58.09
N ARG A 389 -79.11 27.20 57.16
CA ARG A 389 -78.40 28.46 57.46
C ARG A 389 -79.25 29.55 58.12
N LYS A 390 -80.59 29.45 58.13
CA LYS A 390 -81.47 30.40 58.84
C LYS A 390 -81.78 30.00 60.29
N ASN A 391 -81.48 28.76 60.66
CA ASN A 391 -81.64 28.23 62.03
C ASN A 391 -80.30 28.13 62.79
N ARG A 392 -79.24 28.71 62.23
CA ARG A 392 -77.98 29.05 62.88
C ARG A 392 -77.83 30.56 62.84
#